data_AF-A0A7V7AR51-F1
#
_entry.id   AF-A0A7V7AR51-F1
#
_cell.length_a   1.000
_cell.length_b   1.000
_cell.length_c   1.000
_cell.angle_alpha   90.00
_cell.angle_beta   90.00
_cell.angle_gamma   90.00
#
_symmetry.space_group_name_H-M   'P 1'
#
loop_
_entity.id
_entity.type
_entity.pdbx_description
1 polymer ?
#
loop_
_entity_poly.entity_id
_entity_poly.type
_entity_poly.pdbx_seq_one_letter_code
_entity_poly.pdbx_strand_id
1 'polypeptide(L)'
;NIVLSLKEKNINSPEDLIGKTVGYAGSPLSEAEIETVLENAGASIEDINFIDVGFELLTATTTGEVDATIGSMVNHEVPQLEEQGFEVAYFFPIDHGVPDCYELVLLTGEDQVKNNPDKLKKFLRAVQKGFEFTKENPEEALQILLANQNEENFPLSETVEKKSLEILLPAMETEYADFLSQDIKVWQENADWMYEKGILDKKVDTSDIVVNLLE
;
A
#
# COMPACT_ATOMS: atom_id res chain seq x y z
N ASN A 1 -1.36 2.49 0.64
CA ASN A 1 -2.80 2.27 0.90
C ASN A 1 -3.56 3.59 1.08
N ILE A 2 -4.83 3.67 0.65
CA ILE A 2 -5.72 4.85 0.83
C ILE A 2 -7.16 4.43 1.13
N VAL A 3 -7.91 5.30 1.81
CA VAL A 3 -9.38 5.23 1.80
C VAL A 3 -9.88 5.99 0.57
N LEU A 4 -10.53 5.30 -0.36
CA LEU A 4 -10.97 5.82 -1.65
C LEU A 4 -12.50 5.86 -1.74
N SER A 5 -13.05 6.91 -2.36
CA SER A 5 -14.45 7.03 -2.70
C SER A 5 -14.63 7.70 -4.07
N LEU A 6 -15.81 7.57 -4.68
CA LEU A 6 -16.20 8.46 -5.76
C LEU A 6 -16.47 9.85 -5.17
N LYS A 7 -16.00 10.90 -5.85
CA LYS A 7 -16.08 12.28 -5.34
C LYS A 7 -17.52 12.75 -5.06
N GLU A 8 -18.50 12.23 -5.81
CA GLU A 8 -19.93 12.50 -5.59
C GLU A 8 -20.46 12.00 -4.23
N LYS A 9 -19.76 11.08 -3.56
CA LYS A 9 -20.08 10.61 -2.21
C LYS A 9 -19.73 11.64 -1.14
N ASN A 10 -18.92 12.65 -1.48
CA ASN A 10 -18.45 13.73 -0.59
C ASN A 10 -17.74 13.20 0.67
N ILE A 11 -16.93 12.15 0.53
CA ILE A 11 -16.13 11.59 1.62
C ILE A 11 -14.70 12.13 1.46
N ASN A 12 -14.31 13.06 2.32
CA ASN A 12 -13.01 13.73 2.27
C ASN A 12 -12.20 13.58 3.57
N SER A 13 -12.85 13.13 4.64
CA SER A 13 -12.21 12.86 5.93
C SER A 13 -12.84 11.64 6.62
N PRO A 14 -12.21 11.11 7.68
CA PRO A 14 -12.74 9.99 8.43
C PRO A 14 -14.15 10.19 8.98
N GLU A 15 -14.50 11.41 9.40
CA GLU A 15 -15.84 11.73 9.92
C GLU A 15 -16.94 11.49 8.88
N ASP A 16 -16.64 11.66 7.60
CA ASP A 16 -17.59 11.45 6.50
C ASP A 16 -17.91 9.96 6.28
N LEU A 17 -17.15 9.04 6.88
CA LEU A 17 -17.43 7.60 6.85
C LEU A 17 -18.59 7.20 7.77
N ILE A 18 -18.95 8.02 8.77
CA ILE A 18 -20.00 7.70 9.73
C ILE A 18 -21.34 7.47 9.00
N GLY A 19 -21.94 6.30 9.23
CA GLY A 19 -23.17 5.84 8.61
C GLY A 19 -23.03 5.38 7.16
N LYS A 20 -21.80 5.30 6.62
CA LYS A 20 -21.51 4.84 5.26
C LYS A 20 -21.23 3.35 5.20
N THR A 21 -21.33 2.79 4.00
CA THR A 21 -20.83 1.44 3.72
C THR A 21 -19.39 1.52 3.22
N VAL A 22 -18.47 0.86 3.92
CA VAL A 22 -17.04 0.83 3.56
C VAL A 22 -16.64 -0.59 3.22
N GLY A 23 -16.05 -0.79 2.03
CA GLY A 23 -15.56 -2.08 1.56
C GLY A 23 -14.08 -2.31 1.87
N TYR A 24 -13.69 -3.55 2.13
CA TYR A 24 -12.30 -3.97 2.26
C TYR A 24 -12.08 -5.39 1.73
N ALA A 25 -10.82 -5.83 1.63
CA ALA A 25 -10.43 -7.13 1.08
C ALA A 25 -10.25 -8.24 2.14
N GLY A 26 -10.94 -8.15 3.28
CA GLY A 26 -10.93 -9.21 4.30
C GLY A 26 -9.65 -9.31 5.15
N SER A 27 -8.78 -8.30 5.12
CA SER A 27 -7.51 -8.34 5.86
C SER A 27 -7.63 -7.74 7.28
N PRO A 28 -7.07 -8.40 8.33
CA PRO A 28 -7.03 -7.82 9.68
C PRO A 28 -6.27 -6.50 9.76
N LEU A 29 -5.33 -6.27 8.82
CA LEU A 29 -4.61 -5.00 8.72
C LEU A 29 -5.56 -3.87 8.34
N SER A 30 -6.41 -4.09 7.32
CA SER A 30 -7.40 -3.10 6.88
C SER A 30 -8.47 -2.81 7.93
N GLU A 31 -8.86 -3.83 8.72
CA GLU A 31 -9.71 -3.65 9.90
C GLU A 31 -9.06 -2.69 10.90
N ALA A 32 -7.82 -2.95 11.29
CA ALA A 32 -7.11 -2.12 12.26
C ALA A 32 -6.82 -0.69 11.74
N GLU A 33 -6.53 -0.54 10.45
CA GLU A 33 -6.36 0.78 9.82
C GLU A 33 -7.66 1.60 9.94
N ILE A 34 -8.81 1.02 9.54
CA ILE A 34 -10.10 1.72 9.61
C ILE A 34 -10.53 1.98 11.05
N GLU A 35 -10.32 1.04 11.98
CA GLU A 35 -10.57 1.28 13.40
C GLU A 35 -9.73 2.44 13.93
N THR A 36 -8.43 2.49 13.61
CA THR A 36 -7.55 3.59 14.01
C THR A 36 -8.00 4.93 13.45
N VAL A 37 -8.37 4.95 12.16
CA VAL A 37 -8.87 6.13 11.46
C VAL A 37 -10.15 6.66 12.13
N LEU A 38 -11.10 5.78 12.46
CA LEU A 38 -12.37 6.15 13.10
C LEU A 38 -12.18 6.62 14.54
N GLU A 39 -11.34 5.93 15.33
CA GLU A 39 -11.04 6.31 16.71
C GLU A 39 -10.46 7.73 16.80
N ASN A 40 -9.55 8.09 15.89
CA ASN A 40 -8.98 9.44 15.82
C ASN A 40 -10.00 10.51 15.43
N ALA A 41 -11.10 10.11 14.78
CA ALA A 41 -12.25 10.95 14.48
C ALA A 41 -13.33 10.94 15.58
N GLY A 42 -13.11 10.21 16.69
CA GLY A 42 -14.08 10.06 17.77
C GLY A 42 -15.26 9.15 17.44
N ALA A 43 -15.10 8.27 16.45
CA ALA A 43 -16.06 7.26 16.02
C ALA A 43 -15.51 5.85 16.26
N SER A 44 -16.30 4.84 15.91
CA SER A 44 -15.95 3.43 16.03
C SER A 44 -16.43 2.64 14.80
N ILE A 45 -15.97 1.40 14.66
CA ILE A 45 -16.42 0.53 13.58
C ILE A 45 -17.94 0.29 13.59
N GLU A 46 -18.59 0.39 14.76
CA GLU A 46 -20.04 0.26 14.91
C GLU A 46 -20.82 1.42 14.27
N ASP A 47 -20.15 2.54 14.03
CA ASP A 47 -20.72 3.72 13.40
C ASP A 47 -20.75 3.63 11.87
N ILE A 48 -20.19 2.56 11.29
CA ILE A 48 -20.17 2.31 9.84
C ILE A 48 -20.69 0.91 9.50
N ASN A 49 -21.06 0.69 8.23
CA ASN A 49 -21.32 -0.64 7.70
C ASN A 49 -20.06 -1.15 6.99
N PHE A 50 -19.19 -1.86 7.72
CA PHE A 50 -17.93 -2.38 7.18
C PHE A 50 -18.11 -3.79 6.59
N ILE A 51 -17.88 -3.95 5.29
CA ILE A 51 -18.16 -5.20 4.57
C ILE A 51 -16.96 -5.71 3.78
N ASP A 52 -16.75 -7.02 3.82
CA ASP A 52 -15.73 -7.69 3.00
C ASP A 52 -16.26 -7.87 1.57
N VAL A 53 -15.58 -7.27 0.60
CA VAL A 53 -15.87 -7.37 -0.83
C VAL A 53 -14.78 -8.16 -1.58
N GLY A 54 -13.82 -8.74 -0.85
CA GLY A 54 -12.69 -9.47 -1.42
C GLY A 54 -11.88 -8.64 -2.40
N PHE A 55 -11.59 -9.22 -3.57
CA PHE A 55 -10.80 -8.57 -4.63
C PHE A 55 -11.62 -7.60 -5.50
N GLU A 56 -12.90 -7.38 -5.20
CA GLU A 56 -13.82 -6.59 -6.02
C GLU A 56 -13.90 -5.11 -5.57
N LEU A 57 -12.84 -4.54 -4.97
CA LEU A 57 -12.86 -3.17 -4.43
C LEU A 57 -13.25 -2.11 -5.47
N LEU A 58 -12.68 -2.18 -6.68
CA LEU A 58 -12.99 -1.25 -7.77
C LEU A 58 -14.43 -1.45 -8.28
N THR A 59 -14.86 -2.70 -8.45
CA THR A 59 -16.22 -3.03 -8.88
C THR A 59 -17.25 -2.53 -7.85
N ALA A 60 -17.02 -2.78 -6.56
CA ALA A 60 -17.89 -2.33 -5.48
C ALA A 60 -17.98 -0.79 -5.44
N THR A 61 -16.85 -0.10 -5.66
CA THR A 61 -16.80 1.37 -5.72
C THR A 61 -17.58 1.91 -6.91
N THR A 62 -17.34 1.38 -8.12
CA THR A 62 -17.90 1.90 -9.38
C THR A 62 -19.38 1.55 -9.58
N THR A 63 -19.85 0.43 -9.01
CA THR A 63 -21.27 0.04 -9.03
C THR A 63 -22.09 0.70 -7.92
N GLY A 64 -21.42 1.35 -6.96
CA GLY A 64 -22.06 1.99 -5.81
C GLY A 64 -22.54 1.01 -4.75
N GLU A 65 -22.05 -0.24 -4.75
CA GLU A 65 -22.27 -1.22 -3.68
C GLU A 65 -21.73 -0.70 -2.34
N VAL A 66 -20.61 0.02 -2.38
CA VAL A 66 -20.02 0.70 -1.23
C VAL A 66 -19.91 2.21 -1.48
N ASP A 67 -19.82 2.98 -0.39
CA ASP A 67 -19.58 4.42 -0.46
C ASP A 67 -18.09 4.75 -0.49
N ALA A 68 -17.25 3.93 0.14
CA ALA A 68 -15.80 4.02 0.12
C ALA A 68 -15.14 2.64 0.23
N THR A 69 -13.84 2.55 -0.05
CA THR A 69 -13.01 1.35 0.14
C THR A 69 -11.69 1.66 0.83
N ILE A 70 -11.13 0.68 1.54
CA ILE A 70 -9.73 0.65 1.99
C ILE A 70 -9.01 -0.51 1.28
N GLY A 71 -7.75 -0.31 0.91
CA GLY A 71 -6.95 -1.29 0.16
C GLY A 71 -6.61 -0.88 -1.28
N SER A 72 -7.16 0.25 -1.75
CA SER A 72 -6.79 0.84 -3.03
C SER A 72 -5.45 1.58 -2.92
N MET A 73 -4.71 1.71 -4.02
CA MET A 73 -3.46 2.45 -4.10
C MET A 73 -3.61 3.72 -4.91
N VAL A 74 -2.98 4.78 -4.42
CA VAL A 74 -2.93 6.08 -5.12
C VAL A 74 -2.21 5.99 -6.46
N ASN A 75 -1.25 5.08 -6.61
CA ASN A 75 -0.48 4.94 -7.85
C ASN A 75 -1.16 4.04 -8.90
N HIS A 76 -2.18 3.23 -8.56
CA HIS A 76 -2.78 2.30 -9.51
C HIS A 76 -4.30 2.45 -9.63
N GLU A 77 -5.06 2.20 -8.56
CA GLU A 77 -6.52 2.26 -8.61
C GLU A 77 -7.07 3.66 -8.89
N VAL A 78 -6.42 4.70 -8.36
CA VAL A 78 -6.80 6.09 -8.64
C VAL A 78 -6.66 6.43 -10.13
N PRO A 79 -5.48 6.31 -10.77
CA PRO A 79 -5.36 6.60 -12.20
C PRO A 79 -6.20 5.68 -13.08
N GLN A 80 -6.42 4.43 -12.67
CA GLN A 80 -7.33 3.49 -13.35
C GLN A 80 -8.78 4.01 -13.36
N LEU A 81 -9.29 4.44 -12.21
CA LEU A 81 -10.65 5.00 -12.11
C LEU A 81 -10.79 6.32 -12.88
N GLU A 82 -9.78 7.17 -12.84
CA GLU A 82 -9.74 8.40 -13.63
C GLU A 82 -9.76 8.11 -15.15
N GLU A 83 -9.02 7.10 -15.60
CA GLU A 83 -9.02 6.67 -17.01
C GLU A 83 -10.42 6.18 -17.44
N GLN A 84 -11.14 5.52 -16.55
CA GLN A 84 -12.53 5.09 -16.75
C GLN A 84 -13.55 6.24 -16.70
N GLY A 85 -13.11 7.46 -16.37
CA GLY A 85 -13.94 8.67 -16.37
C GLY A 85 -14.60 8.97 -15.03
N PHE A 86 -14.19 8.31 -13.95
CA PHE A 86 -14.67 8.62 -12.60
C PHE A 86 -13.86 9.77 -11.98
N GLU A 87 -14.55 10.66 -11.26
CA GLU A 87 -13.90 11.56 -10.31
C GLU A 87 -13.83 10.88 -8.95
N VAL A 88 -12.62 10.79 -8.38
CA VAL A 88 -12.37 10.13 -7.10
C VAL A 88 -11.93 11.13 -6.03
N ALA A 89 -12.17 10.77 -4.77
CA ALA A 89 -11.64 11.44 -3.59
C ALA A 89 -11.01 10.38 -2.69
N TYR A 90 -9.91 10.72 -2.03
CA TYR A 90 -9.25 9.81 -1.11
C TYR A 90 -8.50 10.57 -0.01
N PHE A 91 -8.23 9.89 1.09
CA PHE A 91 -7.33 10.34 2.14
C PHE A 91 -6.43 9.18 2.59
N PHE A 92 -5.30 9.51 3.21
CA PHE A 92 -4.34 8.52 3.68
C PHE A 92 -4.61 8.16 5.14
N PRO A 93 -4.70 6.87 5.50
CA PRO A 93 -4.82 6.46 6.91
C PRO A 93 -3.70 7.00 7.81
N ILE A 94 -2.49 7.20 7.26
CA ILE A 94 -1.34 7.74 7.99
C ILE A 94 -1.55 9.17 8.49
N ASP A 95 -2.39 9.96 7.81
CA ASP A 95 -2.76 11.31 8.25
C ASP A 95 -3.77 11.28 9.42
N HIS A 96 -4.25 10.09 9.77
CA HIS A 96 -5.32 9.85 10.74
C HIS A 96 -4.94 8.79 11.79
N GLY A 97 -3.64 8.73 12.11
CA GLY A 97 -3.12 8.00 13.28
C GLY A 97 -2.68 6.57 13.04
N VAL A 98 -2.81 6.04 11.81
CA VAL A 98 -2.10 4.82 11.42
C VAL A 98 -0.60 5.15 11.30
N PRO A 99 0.31 4.32 11.84
CA PRO A 99 1.75 4.58 11.70
C PRO A 99 2.18 4.51 10.23
N ASP A 100 3.18 5.32 9.87
CA ASP A 100 3.81 5.22 8.56
C ASP A 100 4.50 3.86 8.38
N CYS A 101 4.48 3.29 7.18
CA CYS A 101 4.99 1.95 6.93
C CYS A 101 5.58 1.78 5.53
N TYR A 102 6.38 0.74 5.35
CA TYR A 102 6.82 0.32 4.02
C TYR A 102 5.69 -0.47 3.34
N GLU A 103 4.98 0.16 2.42
CA GLU A 103 3.84 -0.44 1.71
C GLU A 103 4.19 -1.77 1.03
N LEU A 104 5.41 -1.91 0.51
CA LEU A 104 5.88 -3.14 -0.14
C LEU A 104 7.35 -3.41 0.18
N VAL A 105 7.65 -4.66 0.53
CA VAL A 105 8.98 -5.08 0.99
C VAL A 105 9.44 -6.40 0.36
N LEU A 106 10.76 -6.60 0.30
CA LEU A 106 11.37 -7.87 -0.09
C LEU A 106 11.53 -8.77 1.13
N LEU A 107 10.83 -9.91 1.15
CA LEU A 107 10.92 -10.91 2.22
C LEU A 107 11.80 -12.09 1.80
N THR A 108 12.56 -12.65 2.73
CA THR A 108 13.22 -13.95 2.57
C THR A 108 13.22 -14.73 3.89
N GLY A 109 13.45 -16.04 3.83
CA GLY A 109 13.51 -16.88 5.03
C GLY A 109 14.82 -16.73 5.80
N GLU A 110 14.77 -16.87 7.12
CA GLU A 110 15.95 -16.81 8.01
C GLU A 110 17.10 -17.71 7.55
N ASP A 111 16.78 -18.93 7.10
CA ASP A 111 17.77 -19.87 6.57
C ASP A 111 18.52 -19.34 5.34
N GLN A 112 17.87 -18.52 4.50
CA GLN A 112 18.53 -17.89 3.35
C GLN A 112 19.48 -16.77 3.81
N VAL A 113 19.06 -15.97 4.79
CA VAL A 113 19.90 -14.93 5.39
C VAL A 113 21.17 -15.54 5.99
N LYS A 114 21.00 -16.63 6.76
CA LYS A 114 22.11 -17.31 7.43
C LYS A 114 23.05 -18.04 6.48
N ASN A 115 22.49 -18.80 5.53
CA ASN A 115 23.30 -19.74 4.73
C ASN A 115 23.71 -19.17 3.36
N ASN A 116 23.00 -18.16 2.84
CA ASN A 116 23.22 -17.60 1.50
C ASN A 116 23.32 -16.05 1.45
N PRO A 117 23.96 -15.36 2.42
CA PRO A 117 23.96 -13.90 2.48
C PRO A 117 24.58 -13.27 1.22
N ASP A 118 25.64 -13.85 0.66
CA ASP A 118 26.28 -13.35 -0.57
C ASP A 118 25.37 -13.43 -1.78
N LYS A 119 24.49 -14.44 -1.85
CA LYS A 119 23.50 -14.58 -2.92
C LYS A 119 22.46 -13.46 -2.80
N LEU A 120 21.98 -13.20 -1.58
CA LEU A 120 21.02 -12.12 -1.32
C LEU A 120 21.63 -10.74 -1.61
N LYS A 121 22.86 -10.47 -1.19
CA LYS A 121 23.57 -9.21 -1.54
C LYS A 121 23.78 -9.05 -3.04
N LYS A 122 24.00 -10.14 -3.80
CA LYS A 122 24.06 -10.10 -5.27
C LYS A 122 22.70 -9.80 -5.89
N PHE A 123 21.63 -10.40 -5.34
CA PHE A 123 20.26 -10.12 -5.77
C PHE A 123 19.88 -8.66 -5.53
N LEU A 124 20.06 -8.14 -4.32
CA LEU A 124 19.73 -6.74 -3.99
C LEU A 124 20.51 -5.74 -4.85
N ARG A 125 21.81 -5.99 -5.12
CA ARG A 125 22.57 -5.16 -6.07
C ARG A 125 22.04 -5.22 -7.50
N ALA A 126 21.46 -6.34 -7.93
CA ALA A 126 20.81 -6.42 -9.24
C ALA A 126 19.50 -5.62 -9.24
N VAL A 127 18.73 -5.69 -8.16
CA VAL A 127 17.50 -4.90 -7.97
C VAL A 127 17.81 -3.40 -7.99
N GLN A 128 18.84 -2.94 -7.27
CA GLN A 128 19.29 -1.54 -7.30
C GLN A 128 19.64 -1.07 -8.72
N LYS A 129 20.36 -1.89 -9.49
CA LYS A 129 20.67 -1.57 -10.90
C LYS A 129 19.43 -1.49 -11.78
N GLY A 130 18.42 -2.33 -11.52
CA GLY A 130 17.13 -2.27 -12.19
C GLY A 130 16.41 -0.97 -11.90
N PHE A 131 16.37 -0.56 -10.63
CA PHE A 131 15.76 0.71 -10.22
C PHE A 131 16.47 1.93 -10.81
N GLU A 132 17.81 1.97 -10.77
CA GLU A 132 18.57 3.04 -11.41
C GLU A 132 18.31 3.10 -12.92
N PHE A 133 18.26 1.96 -13.60
CA PHE A 133 17.88 1.89 -15.00
C PHE A 133 16.46 2.45 -15.23
N THR A 134 15.49 2.12 -14.37
CA THR A 134 14.13 2.64 -14.43
C THR A 134 14.08 4.16 -14.25
N LYS A 135 14.87 4.72 -13.33
CA LYS A 135 14.98 6.18 -13.15
C LYS A 135 15.56 6.88 -14.37
N GLU A 136 16.61 6.30 -14.96
CA GLU A 136 17.29 6.87 -16.13
C GLU A 136 16.49 6.68 -17.43
N ASN A 137 15.66 5.63 -17.52
CA ASN A 137 14.95 5.22 -18.74
C ASN A 137 13.49 4.81 -18.44
N PRO A 138 12.65 5.70 -17.88
CA PRO A 138 11.32 5.32 -17.38
C PRO A 138 10.39 4.79 -18.47
N GLU A 139 10.42 5.35 -19.69
CA GLU A 139 9.62 4.84 -20.81
C GLU A 139 10.05 3.44 -21.23
N GLU A 140 11.35 3.17 -21.32
CA GLU A 140 11.85 1.84 -21.71
C GLU A 140 11.53 0.80 -20.62
N ALA A 141 11.71 1.16 -19.35
CA ALA A 141 11.34 0.30 -18.24
C ALA A 141 9.83 -0.01 -18.21
N LEU A 142 8.98 0.97 -18.51
CA LEU A 142 7.54 0.77 -18.64
C LEU A 142 7.20 -0.21 -19.78
N GLN A 143 7.84 -0.10 -20.95
CA GLN A 143 7.62 -1.06 -22.04
C GLN A 143 8.06 -2.49 -21.65
N ILE A 144 9.15 -2.63 -20.87
CA ILE A 144 9.56 -3.93 -20.33
C ILE A 144 8.48 -4.49 -19.40
N LEU A 145 7.89 -3.69 -18.52
CA LEU A 145 6.78 -4.11 -17.67
C LEU A 145 5.58 -4.57 -18.50
N LEU A 146 5.11 -3.74 -19.44
CA LEU A 146 3.95 -4.03 -20.27
C LEU A 146 4.14 -5.28 -21.14
N ALA A 147 5.36 -5.56 -21.60
CA ALA A 147 5.68 -6.77 -22.36
C ALA A 147 5.71 -8.05 -21.49
N ASN A 148 5.81 -7.92 -20.16
CA ASN A 148 5.87 -9.04 -19.21
C ASN A 148 4.64 -9.12 -18.27
N GLN A 149 3.59 -8.35 -18.55
CA GLN A 149 2.37 -8.35 -17.75
C GLN A 149 1.60 -9.67 -17.86
N ASN A 150 0.73 -9.93 -16.88
CA ASN A 150 -0.26 -11.01 -16.97
C ASN A 150 -1.53 -10.50 -17.66
N GLU A 151 -1.48 -10.36 -18.99
CA GLU A 151 -2.57 -9.75 -19.78
C GLU A 151 -3.92 -10.45 -19.60
N GLU A 152 -3.93 -11.76 -19.35
CA GLU A 152 -5.17 -12.55 -19.17
C GLU A 152 -5.92 -12.20 -17.89
N ASN A 153 -5.19 -11.91 -16.80
CA ASN A 153 -5.79 -11.76 -15.47
C ASN A 153 -5.72 -10.32 -14.94
N PHE A 154 -4.74 -9.54 -15.39
CA PHE A 154 -4.47 -8.20 -14.91
C PHE A 154 -3.88 -7.33 -16.04
N PRO A 155 -4.70 -6.98 -17.05
CA PRO A 155 -4.25 -6.14 -18.15
C PRO A 155 -3.95 -4.73 -17.65
N LEU A 156 -2.78 -4.22 -18.01
CA LEU A 156 -2.27 -2.92 -17.63
C LEU A 156 -2.54 -1.91 -18.76
N SER A 157 -3.00 -0.71 -18.39
CA SER A 157 -3.04 0.44 -19.29
C SER A 157 -1.71 1.18 -19.26
N GLU A 158 -1.14 1.45 -20.44
CA GLU A 158 0.09 2.25 -20.55
C GLU A 158 -0.06 3.64 -19.92
N THR A 159 -1.23 4.27 -20.03
CA THR A 159 -1.49 5.60 -19.45
C THR A 159 -1.53 5.52 -17.92
N VAL A 160 -2.16 4.48 -17.37
CA VAL A 160 -2.27 4.25 -15.92
C VAL A 160 -0.91 3.94 -15.34
N GLU A 161 -0.15 3.02 -15.97
CA GLU A 161 1.17 2.63 -15.48
C GLU A 161 2.21 3.73 -15.62
N LYS A 162 2.07 4.62 -16.59
CA LYS A 162 2.89 5.82 -16.66
C LYS A 162 2.67 6.73 -15.45
N LYS A 163 1.41 7.02 -15.10
CA LYS A 163 1.08 7.80 -13.89
C LYS A 163 1.54 7.07 -12.62
N SER A 164 1.38 5.75 -12.58
CA SER A 164 1.88 4.90 -11.49
C SER A 164 3.37 5.10 -11.28
N LEU A 165 4.17 5.02 -12.34
CA LEU A 165 5.62 5.20 -12.27
C LEU A 165 6.01 6.62 -11.81
N GLU A 166 5.30 7.65 -12.29
CA GLU A 166 5.51 9.05 -11.87
C GLU A 166 5.27 9.24 -10.36
N ILE A 167 4.33 8.50 -9.77
CA ILE A 167 4.04 8.50 -8.33
C ILE A 167 5.06 7.66 -7.55
N LEU A 168 5.41 6.48 -8.06
CA LEU A 168 6.25 5.53 -7.33
C LEU A 168 7.72 5.95 -7.27
N LEU A 169 8.30 6.50 -8.34
CA LEU A 169 9.72 6.88 -8.36
C LEU A 169 10.15 7.78 -7.18
N PRO A 170 9.46 8.90 -6.88
CA PRO A 170 9.80 9.74 -5.74
C PRO A 170 9.41 9.14 -4.37
N ALA A 171 8.57 8.10 -4.34
CA ALA A 171 8.22 7.39 -3.11
C ALA A 171 9.22 6.26 -2.77
N MET A 172 9.81 5.64 -3.80
CA MET A 172 10.78 4.54 -3.65
C MET A 172 12.18 5.02 -3.27
N GLU A 173 12.52 6.27 -3.56
CA GLU A 173 13.76 6.92 -3.15
C GLU A 173 13.50 8.40 -2.89
N THR A 174 13.92 8.88 -1.72
CA THR A 174 13.73 10.27 -1.29
C THR A 174 15.07 10.94 -1.05
N GLU A 175 15.07 12.27 -0.83
CA GLU A 175 16.30 12.99 -0.46
C GLU A 175 16.89 12.53 0.90
N TYR A 176 16.13 11.81 1.71
CA TYR A 176 16.51 11.34 3.06
C TYR A 176 16.69 9.83 3.16
N ALA A 177 16.28 9.07 2.14
CA ALA A 177 16.27 7.61 2.16
C ALA A 177 16.59 7.03 0.78
N ASP A 178 17.68 6.29 0.68
CA ASP A 178 18.10 5.58 -0.53
C ASP A 178 17.15 4.41 -0.85
N PHE A 179 17.06 4.03 -2.12
CA PHE A 179 16.31 2.84 -2.52
C PHE A 179 16.80 1.56 -1.81
N LEU A 180 15.85 0.75 -1.31
CA LEU A 180 16.05 -0.43 -0.46
C LEU A 180 16.60 -0.15 0.95
N SER A 181 16.70 1.10 1.39
CA SER A 181 16.97 1.41 2.79
C SER A 181 15.74 1.16 3.66
N GLN A 182 15.96 0.85 4.93
CA GLN A 182 14.91 0.68 5.92
C GLN A 182 15.40 1.10 7.31
N ASP A 183 14.53 1.71 8.10
CA ASP A 183 14.77 2.04 9.51
C ASP A 183 14.01 1.05 10.40
N ILE A 184 14.74 0.40 11.31
CA ILE A 184 14.17 -0.54 12.28
C ILE A 184 13.10 0.08 13.17
N LYS A 185 13.13 1.41 13.37
CA LYS A 185 12.13 2.12 14.17
C LYS A 185 10.77 2.11 13.51
N VAL A 186 10.71 2.30 12.19
CA VAL A 186 9.45 2.21 11.42
C VAL A 186 8.83 0.83 11.63
N TRP A 187 9.65 -0.22 11.53
CA TRP A 187 9.20 -1.59 11.81
C TRP A 187 8.70 -1.77 13.24
N GLN A 188 9.44 -1.27 14.24
CA GLN A 188 9.06 -1.42 15.64
C GLN A 188 7.78 -0.66 15.98
N GLU A 189 7.61 0.56 15.47
CA GLU A 189 6.38 1.36 15.63
C GLU A 189 5.17 0.63 15.06
N ASN A 190 5.30 0.04 13.87
CA ASN A 190 4.24 -0.79 13.27
C ASN A 190 3.97 -2.06 14.08
N ALA A 191 4.99 -2.76 14.57
CA ALA A 191 4.80 -3.96 15.39
C ALA A 191 4.10 -3.65 16.72
N ASP A 192 4.45 -2.53 17.35
CA ASP A 192 3.81 -2.09 18.59
C ASP A 192 2.34 -1.69 18.34
N TRP A 193 2.06 -0.93 17.27
CA TRP A 193 0.69 -0.60 16.87
C TRP A 193 -0.14 -1.86 16.55
N MET A 194 0.40 -2.80 15.78
CA MET A 194 -0.28 -4.07 15.47
C MET A 194 -0.55 -4.91 16.73
N TYR A 195 0.32 -4.85 17.74
CA TYR A 195 0.08 -5.49 19.05
C TYR A 195 -1.03 -4.78 19.83
N GLU A 196 -1.03 -3.45 19.85
CA GLU A 196 -2.08 -2.64 20.50
C GLU A 196 -3.46 -2.88 19.87
N LYS A 197 -3.51 -3.06 18.55
CA LYS A 197 -4.71 -3.41 17.78
C LYS A 197 -5.05 -4.89 17.79
N GLY A 198 -4.28 -5.72 18.50
CA GLY A 198 -4.58 -7.14 18.67
C GLY A 198 -4.34 -8.01 17.43
N ILE A 199 -3.67 -7.49 16.38
CA ILE A 199 -3.23 -8.27 15.23
C ILE A 199 -2.11 -9.23 15.65
N LEU A 200 -1.17 -8.75 16.48
CA LEU A 200 -0.11 -9.58 17.04
C LEU A 200 -0.50 -10.08 18.43
N ASP A 201 -0.43 -11.39 18.63
CA ASP A 201 -0.70 -12.03 19.94
C ASP A 201 0.36 -11.69 21.01
N LYS A 202 1.53 -11.24 20.59
CA LYS A 202 2.67 -10.93 21.46
C LYS A 202 3.48 -9.78 20.87
N LYS A 203 4.15 -9.05 21.75
CA LYS A 203 5.16 -8.07 21.34
C LYS A 203 6.28 -8.76 20.57
N VAL A 204 6.74 -8.08 19.52
CA VAL A 204 7.83 -8.53 18.64
C VAL A 204 8.96 -7.51 18.74
N ASP A 205 10.18 -7.99 18.95
CA ASP A 205 11.38 -7.19 18.74
C ASP A 205 11.74 -7.31 17.26
N THR A 206 11.61 -6.22 16.52
CA THR A 206 11.80 -6.26 15.06
C THR A 206 13.27 -6.42 14.68
N SER A 207 14.20 -6.16 15.59
CA SER A 207 15.65 -6.30 15.33
C SER A 207 16.07 -7.76 15.07
N ASP A 208 15.25 -8.73 15.46
CA ASP A 208 15.46 -10.15 15.19
C ASP A 208 14.93 -10.60 13.82
N ILE A 209 14.08 -9.80 13.15
CA ILE A 209 13.38 -10.18 11.90
C ILE A 209 13.65 -9.24 10.72
N VAL A 210 14.34 -8.13 10.95
CA VAL A 210 14.75 -7.16 9.93
C VAL A 210 16.28 -7.16 9.82
N VAL A 211 16.80 -7.18 8.58
CA VAL A 211 18.25 -7.18 8.34
C VAL A 211 18.62 -6.26 7.17
N ASN A 212 19.59 -5.37 7.42
CA ASN A 212 20.21 -4.54 6.38
C ASN A 212 21.41 -5.26 5.78
N LEU A 213 21.20 -5.91 4.64
CA LEU A 213 22.24 -6.72 3.99
C LEU A 213 23.24 -5.90 3.15
N LEU A 214 22.89 -4.67 2.77
CA LEU A 214 23.73 -3.81 1.93
C LEU A 214 24.63 -2.85 2.73
N GLU A 215 24.43 -2.79 4.05
CA GLU A 215 25.34 -2.12 4.99
C GLU A 215 26.63 -2.93 5.24
#